data_AF-A0A2P4Q532-F1
#
_entry.id   AF-A0A2P4Q532-F1
#
_cell.length_a   1.000
_cell.length_b   1.000
_cell.length_c   1.000
_cell.angle_alpha   90.00
_cell.angle_beta   90.00
_cell.angle_gamma   90.00
#
_symmetry.space_group_name_H-M   'P 1'
#
loop_
_entity.id
_entity.type
_entity.pdbx_description
1 polymer ?
#
loop_
_entity_poly.entity_id
_entity_poly.type
_entity_poly.pdbx_seq_one_letter_code
_entity_poly.pdbx_strand_id
1 'polypeptide(L)'
;MDKYAQDDLIIIYGGVDSQFLPVPDQISVLDTKVDSFTWSVPNIDPVPSSAPFRDHTATIVGNYMIIAFGEYRNTTNDIFSDQIHMIDVSEKNNYMWVKSFTPNNTYTSNTTTESTSTIEPASATKSANATKSPGEGLAAIIGGTTGGIATVIIIISVSYLLYRRKRTVIYAPQAKHAINC
;
A
#
# COMPACT_ATOMS: atom_id res chain seq x y z
N MET A 1 19.62 -19.06 11.31
CA MET A 1 19.04 -19.36 9.99
C MET A 1 17.56 -19.14 10.17
N ASP A 2 17.16 -17.90 9.98
CA ASP A 2 15.96 -17.37 10.63
C ASP A 2 14.82 -17.48 9.63
N LYS A 3 13.86 -18.35 9.94
CA LYS A 3 12.68 -18.60 9.11
C LYS A 3 11.70 -17.44 9.31
N TYR A 4 11.87 -16.35 8.57
CA TYR A 4 10.88 -15.29 8.44
C TYR A 4 9.86 -15.59 7.32
N ALA A 5 9.33 -16.81 7.32
CA ALA A 5 8.10 -17.11 6.59
C ALA A 5 7.02 -17.22 7.66
N GLN A 6 6.35 -16.11 7.95
CA GLN A 6 5.06 -16.19 8.62
C GLN A 6 4.09 -16.77 7.59
N ASP A 7 4.15 -18.10 7.52
CA ASP A 7 3.16 -19.06 7.06
C ASP A 7 2.60 -18.86 5.66
N ASP A 8 3.18 -19.60 4.69
CA ASP A 8 2.73 -20.06 3.36
C ASP A 8 1.21 -20.01 3.06
N LEU A 9 0.59 -18.88 3.32
CA LEU A 9 -0.81 -18.53 3.17
C LEU A 9 -0.83 -17.21 2.42
N ILE A 10 -1.59 -17.16 1.34
CA ILE A 10 -1.86 -15.90 0.66
C ILE A 10 -3.26 -15.47 1.07
N ILE A 11 -3.36 -14.32 1.74
CA ILE A 11 -4.64 -13.73 2.13
C ILE A 11 -4.98 -12.63 1.13
N ILE A 12 -6.17 -12.72 0.54
CA ILE A 12 -6.74 -11.73 -0.37
C ILE A 12 -7.87 -11.03 0.37
N TYR A 13 -7.93 -9.70 0.24
CA TYR A 13 -9.01 -8.88 0.78
C TYR A 13 -9.64 -7.98 -0.30
N GLY A 14 -10.97 -7.82 -0.22
CA GLY A 14 -11.77 -6.98 -1.10
C GLY A 14 -12.00 -7.57 -2.48
N GLY A 15 -12.18 -6.68 -3.45
CA GLY A 15 -12.56 -6.99 -4.82
C GLY A 15 -14.01 -6.62 -5.14
N VAL A 16 -14.28 -6.57 -6.44
CA VAL A 16 -15.62 -6.35 -6.98
C VAL A 16 -15.98 -7.44 -7.98
N ASP A 17 -17.28 -7.68 -8.10
CA ASP A 17 -17.81 -8.53 -9.17
C ASP A 17 -17.89 -7.78 -10.51
N SER A 18 -18.44 -8.46 -11.53
CA SER A 18 -18.65 -7.87 -12.87
C SER A 18 -19.59 -6.67 -12.90
N GLN A 19 -20.37 -6.43 -11.84
CA GLN A 19 -21.29 -5.31 -11.69
C GLN A 19 -20.71 -4.19 -10.84
N PHE A 20 -19.42 -4.27 -10.47
CA PHE A 20 -18.75 -3.33 -9.57
C PHE A 20 -19.36 -3.30 -8.15
N LEU A 21 -19.97 -4.42 -7.72
CA LEU A 21 -20.45 -4.61 -6.36
C LEU A 21 -19.38 -5.34 -5.52
N PRO A 22 -19.31 -5.10 -4.20
CA PRO A 22 -18.43 -5.87 -3.32
C PRO A 22 -18.67 -7.36 -3.51
N VAL A 23 -17.58 -8.12 -3.64
CA VAL A 23 -17.70 -9.59 -3.65
C VAL A 23 -18.33 -10.08 -2.32
N PRO A 24 -19.15 -11.15 -2.33
CA PRO A 24 -19.77 -11.68 -1.12
C PRO A 24 -18.74 -12.09 -0.07
N ASP A 25 -17.71 -12.82 -0.50
CA ASP A 25 -16.58 -13.24 0.34
C ASP A 25 -15.42 -12.27 0.13
N GLN A 26 -15.39 -11.19 0.91
CA GLN A 26 -14.32 -10.19 0.82
C GLN A 26 -12.96 -10.71 1.30
N ILE A 27 -12.88 -11.93 1.86
CA ILE A 27 -11.62 -12.54 2.26
C ILE A 27 -11.53 -13.95 1.69
N SER A 28 -10.38 -14.26 1.12
CA SER A 28 -10.03 -15.61 0.67
C SER A 28 -8.59 -15.92 1.04
N VAL A 29 -8.35 -17.17 1.43
CA VAL A 29 -7.02 -17.66 1.83
C VAL A 29 -6.61 -18.79 0.92
N LEU A 30 -5.40 -18.70 0.36
CA LEU A 30 -4.77 -19.78 -0.39
C LEU A 30 -3.73 -20.44 0.49
N ASP A 31 -3.92 -21.71 0.83
CA ASP A 31 -2.92 -22.52 1.52
C ASP A 31 -1.93 -23.11 0.51
N THR A 32 -0.67 -22.68 0.59
CA THR A 32 0.40 -23.14 -0.29
C THR A 32 1.27 -24.24 0.34
N LYS A 33 0.95 -24.72 1.56
CA LYS A 33 1.68 -25.83 2.23
C LYS A 33 1.27 -27.21 1.73
N VAL A 34 0.06 -27.32 1.19
CA VAL A 34 -0.51 -28.59 0.73
C VAL A 34 -0.16 -28.86 -0.73
N ASP A 35 0.11 -30.14 -1.05
CA ASP A 35 0.31 -30.58 -2.42
C ASP A 35 -1.02 -30.46 -3.17
N SER A 36 -1.06 -29.49 -4.10
CA SER A 36 -2.25 -28.80 -4.65
C SER A 36 -2.76 -27.71 -3.71
N PHE A 37 -2.51 -26.46 -4.11
CA PHE A 37 -2.97 -25.30 -3.35
C PHE A 37 -4.48 -25.33 -3.14
N THR A 38 -4.90 -25.05 -1.90
CA THR A 38 -6.32 -25.06 -1.54
C THR A 38 -6.80 -23.67 -1.16
N TRP A 39 -7.99 -23.33 -1.61
CA TRP A 39 -8.68 -22.11 -1.22
C TRP A 39 -9.61 -22.37 -0.05
N SER A 40 -9.68 -21.42 0.87
CA SER A 40 -10.67 -21.38 1.94
C SER A 40 -11.19 -19.96 2.16
N VAL A 41 -12.39 -19.87 2.74
CA VAL A 41 -12.97 -18.63 3.25
C VAL A 41 -12.95 -18.74 4.77
N PRO A 42 -12.17 -17.90 5.49
CA PRO A 42 -12.13 -17.93 6.94
C PRO A 42 -13.44 -17.39 7.52
N ASN A 43 -13.79 -17.82 8.73
CA ASN A 43 -14.83 -17.16 9.49
C ASN A 43 -14.33 -15.77 9.90
N ILE A 44 -15.14 -14.74 9.74
CA ILE A 44 -14.84 -13.37 10.17
C ILE A 44 -16.08 -12.71 10.75
N ASP A 45 -15.89 -11.83 11.73
CA ASP A 45 -16.98 -11.03 12.26
C ASP A 45 -17.52 -10.03 11.20
N PRO A 46 -18.74 -9.50 11.39
CA PRO A 46 -19.38 -8.66 10.39
C PRO A 46 -18.49 -7.47 9.99
N VAL A 47 -18.36 -7.28 8.67
CA VAL A 47 -17.58 -6.19 8.10
C VAL A 47 -18.05 -4.82 8.60
N PRO A 48 -17.14 -3.95 9.08
CA PRO A 48 -17.49 -2.58 9.42
C PRO A 48 -18.10 -1.87 8.22
N SER A 49 -19.13 -1.06 8.43
CA SER A 49 -19.82 -0.36 7.33
C SER A 49 -18.93 0.63 6.58
N SER A 50 -17.79 1.03 7.16
CA SER A 50 -16.79 1.89 6.53
C SER A 50 -15.60 1.13 5.93
N ALA A 51 -15.56 -0.21 6.01
CA ALA A 51 -14.44 -0.99 5.50
C ALA A 51 -14.45 -0.97 3.95
N PRO A 52 -13.30 -0.67 3.33
CA PRO A 52 -13.20 -0.47 1.89
C PRO A 52 -13.12 -1.80 1.14
N PHE A 53 -13.95 -2.02 0.12
CA PHE A 53 -13.92 -3.25 -0.67
C PHE A 53 -13.07 -3.13 -1.93
N ARG A 54 -12.70 -1.91 -2.36
CA ARG A 54 -11.83 -1.68 -3.52
C ARG A 54 -10.98 -0.43 -3.35
N ASP A 55 -10.08 -0.18 -4.30
CA ASP A 55 -9.23 1.01 -4.39
C ASP A 55 -8.40 1.31 -3.13
N HIS A 56 -8.23 0.31 -2.25
CA HIS A 56 -7.49 0.39 -1.01
C HIS A 56 -6.05 -0.10 -1.19
N THR A 57 -5.22 0.15 -0.17
CA THR A 57 -3.94 -0.56 -0.01
C THR A 57 -4.02 -1.45 1.21
N ALA A 58 -3.35 -2.61 1.16
CA ALA A 58 -3.30 -3.54 2.27
C ALA A 58 -1.88 -4.07 2.48
N THR A 59 -1.50 -4.26 3.74
CA THR A 59 -0.23 -4.88 4.12
C THR A 59 -0.42 -5.69 5.40
N ILE A 60 0.36 -6.77 5.56
CA ILE A 60 0.40 -7.53 6.81
C ILE A 60 1.61 -7.09 7.63
N VAL A 61 1.40 -6.78 8.91
CA VAL A 61 2.46 -6.48 9.88
C VAL A 61 2.21 -7.32 11.13
N GLY A 62 3.07 -8.31 11.36
CA GLY A 62 2.84 -9.31 12.40
C GLY A 62 1.52 -10.05 12.15
N ASN A 63 0.63 -10.04 13.15
CA ASN A 63 -0.66 -10.71 13.07
C ASN A 63 -1.79 -9.84 12.52
N TYR A 64 -1.50 -8.63 12.05
CA TYR A 64 -2.54 -7.70 11.61
C TYR A 64 -2.42 -7.41 10.12
N MET A 65 -3.49 -7.66 9.37
CA MET A 65 -3.68 -7.07 8.06
C MET A 65 -4.19 -5.64 8.26
N ILE A 66 -3.41 -4.67 7.81
CA ILE A 66 -3.74 -3.25 7.83
C ILE A 66 -4.29 -2.90 6.45
N ILE A 67 -5.49 -2.32 6.42
CA ILE A 67 -6.18 -1.86 5.22
C ILE A 67 -6.34 -0.36 5.34
N ALA A 68 -5.79 0.40 4.39
CA ALA A 68 -5.83 1.85 4.41
C ALA A 68 -6.52 2.40 3.17
N PHE A 69 -7.40 3.38 3.41
CA PHE A 69 -8.11 4.16 2.39
C PHE A 69 -8.92 3.27 1.43
N GLY A 70 -9.20 3.78 0.23
CA GLY A 70 -10.00 3.08 -0.77
C GLY A 70 -11.46 3.44 -0.68
N GLU A 71 -12.33 2.54 -1.10
CA GLU A 71 -13.73 2.87 -1.31
C GLU A 71 -14.68 1.85 -0.67
N TYR A 72 -15.67 2.37 0.04
CA TYR A 72 -16.73 1.59 0.68
C TYR A 72 -18.09 2.08 0.20
N ARG A 73 -19.12 1.24 0.35
CA ARG A 73 -20.47 1.56 -0.12
C ARG A 73 -21.35 1.90 1.06
N ASN A 74 -21.88 3.12 1.07
CA ASN A 74 -22.92 3.54 1.98
C ASN A 74 -24.27 3.50 1.27
N THR A 75 -25.08 2.49 1.59
CA THR A 75 -26.41 2.27 1.01
C THR A 75 -26.32 2.09 -0.51
N THR A 76 -26.37 3.17 -1.28
CA THR A 76 -26.26 3.19 -2.75
C THR A 76 -25.07 4.00 -3.28
N ASN A 77 -24.32 4.66 -2.40
CA ASN A 77 -23.25 5.58 -2.79
C ASN A 77 -21.88 4.98 -2.46
N ASP A 78 -20.96 5.23 -3.37
CA ASP A 78 -19.56 4.86 -3.30
C ASP A 78 -18.77 6.01 -2.68
N ILE A 79 -18.09 5.76 -1.57
CA ILE A 79 -17.44 6.78 -0.73
C ILE A 79 -15.97 6.41 -0.52
N PHE A 80 -15.07 7.36 -0.82
CA PHE A 80 -13.66 7.21 -0.49
C PHE A 80 -13.44 7.33 1.02
N SER A 81 -12.77 6.32 1.58
CA SER A 81 -12.38 6.23 2.98
C SER A 81 -11.08 6.97 3.23
N ASP A 82 -11.04 7.76 4.30
CA ASP A 82 -9.84 8.31 4.92
C ASP A 82 -9.39 7.50 6.15
N GLN A 83 -10.03 6.36 6.40
CA GLN A 83 -9.83 5.52 7.58
C GLN A 83 -8.82 4.40 7.33
N ILE A 84 -8.28 3.89 8.44
CA ILE A 84 -7.49 2.67 8.49
C ILE A 84 -8.30 1.63 9.26
N HIS A 85 -8.44 0.46 8.67
CA HIS A 85 -9.03 -0.71 9.30
C HIS A 85 -7.96 -1.77 9.49
N MET A 86 -8.19 -2.67 10.44
CA MET A 86 -7.27 -3.77 10.70
C MET A 86 -8.06 -5.06 10.91
N ILE A 87 -7.51 -6.16 10.43
CA ILE A 87 -8.00 -7.51 10.67
C ILE A 87 -6.91 -8.26 11.43
N ASP A 88 -7.26 -8.82 12.59
CA ASP A 88 -6.44 -9.80 13.29
C ASP A 88 -6.52 -11.13 12.54
N VAL A 89 -5.39 -11.57 12.00
CA VAL A 89 -5.21 -12.81 11.23
C VAL A 89 -4.39 -13.85 12.00
N SER A 90 -4.29 -13.70 13.33
CA SER A 90 -3.53 -14.63 14.19
C SER A 90 -4.11 -16.05 14.22
N GLU A 91 -5.43 -16.19 14.10
CA GLU A 91 -6.10 -17.49 14.05
C GLU A 91 -6.39 -17.90 12.61
N LYS A 92 -5.74 -18.98 12.13
CA LYS A 92 -5.75 -19.44 10.72
C LYS A 92 -7.13 -19.44 10.02
N ASN A 93 -8.21 -19.71 10.74
CA ASN A 93 -9.56 -19.84 10.17
C ASN A 93 -10.60 -18.90 10.82
N ASN A 94 -10.21 -18.06 11.78
CA ASN A 94 -11.11 -17.17 12.51
C ASN A 94 -10.50 -15.78 12.58
N TYR A 95 -10.78 -14.96 11.59
CA TYR A 95 -10.29 -13.59 11.57
C TYR A 95 -11.24 -12.67 12.32
N MET A 96 -10.72 -11.54 12.79
CA MET A 96 -11.51 -10.56 13.52
C MET A 96 -11.14 -9.14 13.13
N TRP A 97 -12.14 -8.31 12.84
CA TRP A 97 -11.95 -6.87 12.72
C TRP A 97 -11.53 -6.28 14.07
N VAL A 98 -10.43 -5.54 14.03
CA VAL A 98 -9.90 -4.87 15.21
C VAL A 98 -10.74 -3.63 15.51
N LYS A 99 -11.39 -3.62 16.67
CA LYS A 99 -12.27 -2.51 17.12
C LYS A 99 -11.51 -1.39 17.82
N SER A 100 -10.41 -1.74 18.48
CA SER A 100 -9.49 -0.80 19.11
C SER A 100 -8.09 -1.38 19.08
N PHE A 101 -7.11 -0.53 18.80
CA PHE A 101 -5.71 -0.91 18.77
C PHE A 101 -4.93 -0.03 19.73
N THR A 102 -4.21 -0.65 20.67
CA THR A 102 -3.26 0.05 21.53
C THR A 102 -1.87 -0.43 21.14
N PRO A 103 -1.04 0.43 20.51
CA PRO A 103 0.32 0.04 20.17
C PRO A 103 1.09 -0.30 21.44
N ASN A 104 1.77 -1.44 21.44
CA ASN A 104 2.66 -1.78 22.54
C ASN A 104 3.91 -0.91 22.41
N ASN A 105 4.14 0.01 23.37
CA ASN A 105 5.31 0.89 23.40
C ASN A 105 6.59 0.17 23.85
N THR A 106 6.73 -1.12 23.58
CA THR A 106 8.01 -1.82 23.76
C THR A 106 8.95 -1.44 22.62
N TYR A 107 9.40 -0.19 22.63
CA TYR A 107 10.66 0.15 22.01
C TYR A 107 11.73 -0.59 22.82
N THR A 108 12.08 -1.81 22.41
CA THR A 108 13.35 -2.40 22.83
C THR A 108 14.43 -1.56 22.16
N SER A 109 14.77 -0.44 22.80
CA SER A 109 16.05 0.21 22.55
C SER A 109 17.08 -0.84 22.96
N ASN A 110 17.60 -1.58 21.99
CA ASN A 110 18.84 -2.31 22.17
C ASN A 110 19.96 -1.27 22.26
N THR A 111 19.94 -0.48 23.35
CA THR A 111 21.08 0.28 23.79
C THR A 111 22.01 -0.78 24.38
N THR A 112 23.08 -1.08 23.66
CA THR A 112 24.22 -1.80 24.20
C THR A 112 24.75 -0.98 25.37
N THR A 113 24.29 -1.28 26.58
CA THR A 113 24.79 -0.69 27.81
C THR A 113 25.93 -1.56 28.32
N GLU A 114 27.13 -1.19 27.90
CA GLU A 114 28.37 -1.51 28.60
C GLU A 114 28.22 -1.09 30.06
N SER A 115 28.56 -2.00 30.97
CA SER A 115 28.35 -1.85 32.41
C SER A 115 29.13 -0.66 32.96
N THR A 116 28.48 0.27 33.67
CA THR A 116 29.07 0.96 34.83
C THR A 116 27.96 1.43 35.78
N SER A 117 28.23 1.26 37.06
CA SER A 117 27.38 1.33 38.26
C SER A 117 26.72 2.67 38.59
N THR A 118 25.47 2.56 39.06
CA THR A 118 24.83 3.18 40.25
C THR A 118 25.12 4.64 40.62
N ILE A 119 24.07 5.47 40.69
CA ILE A 119 23.48 6.11 41.90
C ILE A 119 22.41 7.16 41.47
N GLU A 120 21.18 7.01 41.98
CA GLU A 120 20.08 8.01 42.03
C GLU A 120 20.17 8.84 43.33
N PRO A 121 19.37 9.91 43.62
CA PRO A 121 18.28 10.53 42.83
C PRO A 121 18.23 12.10 42.85
N ALA A 122 17.32 12.68 42.05
CA ALA A 122 16.35 13.74 42.40
C ALA A 122 16.18 14.91 41.39
N SER A 123 14.91 15.04 40.94
CA SER A 123 14.10 16.25 40.68
C SER A 123 14.49 17.35 39.67
N ALA A 124 13.60 17.49 38.68
CA ALA A 124 13.06 18.68 38.00
C ALA A 124 13.94 19.95 37.81
N THR A 125 14.07 20.43 36.56
CA THR A 125 13.40 21.67 36.04
C THR A 125 13.77 21.94 34.58
N LYS A 126 12.78 22.44 33.83
CA LYS A 126 12.74 23.05 32.50
C LYS A 126 13.90 24.03 32.20
N SER A 127 14.50 23.98 31.00
CA SER A 127 14.73 25.15 30.11
C SER A 127 15.50 24.77 28.84
N ALA A 128 15.12 25.41 27.74
CA ALA A 128 15.76 25.34 26.44
C ALA A 128 17.17 25.95 26.43
N ASN A 129 18.06 25.44 25.57
CA ASN A 129 18.66 26.28 24.53
C ASN A 129 19.31 25.47 23.41
N ALA A 130 19.27 26.05 22.22
CA ALA A 130 19.86 25.56 20.99
C ALA A 130 21.40 25.52 21.04
N THR A 131 22.01 24.58 20.31
CA THR A 131 23.37 24.75 19.80
C THR A 131 23.44 24.12 18.42
N LYS A 132 23.87 24.91 17.43
CA LYS A 132 24.12 24.48 16.05
C LYS A 132 25.58 24.05 15.88
N SER A 133 25.75 22.97 15.12
CA SER A 133 26.89 22.63 14.23
C SER A 133 28.24 22.28 14.88
N PRO A 134 29.23 21.69 14.17
CA PRO A 134 29.24 21.13 12.80
C PRO A 134 29.87 19.72 12.70
N GLY A 135 29.67 19.02 11.58
CA GLY A 135 30.38 17.76 11.29
C GLY A 135 30.01 17.17 9.94
N GLU A 136 30.80 17.52 8.93
CA GLU A 136 30.68 17.15 7.52
C GLU A 136 30.83 15.65 7.26
N GLY A 137 30.18 15.16 6.20
CA GLY A 137 30.60 13.92 5.54
C GLY A 137 29.51 13.19 4.76
N LEU A 138 29.49 13.42 3.43
CA LEU A 138 28.88 12.57 2.38
C LEU A 138 27.40 12.82 2.03
N ALA A 139 27.21 13.91 1.28
CA ALA A 139 26.19 13.96 0.24
C ALA A 139 26.53 12.96 -0.87
N ALA A 140 25.58 12.10 -1.26
CA ALA A 140 25.27 11.72 -2.65
C ALA A 140 24.42 10.42 -2.74
N ILE A 141 23.10 10.49 -2.53
CA ILE A 141 22.14 9.60 -3.21
C ILE A 141 20.80 10.32 -3.38
N ILE A 142 20.64 11.18 -4.39
CA ILE A 142 19.31 11.53 -4.92
C ILE A 142 19.40 11.67 -6.45
N GLY A 143 18.86 10.69 -7.17
CA GLY A 143 18.79 10.72 -8.62
C GLY A 143 18.17 9.46 -9.22
N GLY A 144 17.03 8.99 -8.69
CA GLY A 144 16.39 7.74 -9.13
C GLY A 144 14.98 7.86 -9.72
N THR A 145 14.21 8.91 -9.41
CA THR A 145 12.76 8.93 -9.74
C THR A 145 12.34 10.08 -10.65
N THR A 146 13.05 11.21 -10.66
CA THR A 146 12.68 12.36 -11.51
C THR A 146 13.09 12.18 -12.98
N GLY A 147 14.13 11.39 -13.26
CA GLY A 147 14.57 11.08 -14.63
C GLY A 147 13.61 10.13 -15.35
N GLY A 148 13.09 9.12 -14.65
CA GLY A 148 12.20 8.10 -15.25
C GLY A 148 10.86 8.67 -15.71
N ILE A 149 10.29 9.60 -14.94
CA ILE A 149 9.01 10.23 -15.30
C ILE A 149 9.18 11.14 -16.51
N ALA A 150 10.27 11.92 -16.56
CA ALA A 150 10.57 12.79 -17.70
C ALA A 150 10.82 11.98 -18.99
N THR A 151 11.55 10.86 -18.91
CA THR A 151 11.80 10.01 -20.09
C THR A 151 10.52 9.34 -20.60
N VAL A 152 9.66 8.85 -19.71
CA VAL A 152 8.37 8.25 -20.10
C VAL A 152 7.46 9.28 -20.79
N ILE A 153 7.36 10.51 -20.26
CA ILE A 153 6.56 11.59 -20.88
C ILE A 153 7.09 11.96 -22.26
N ILE A 154 8.42 12.04 -22.42
CA ILE A 154 9.06 12.34 -23.71
C ILE A 154 8.77 11.23 -24.74
N ILE A 155 8.90 9.96 -24.34
CA ILE A 155 8.66 8.80 -25.23
C ILE A 155 7.20 8.78 -25.71
N ILE A 156 6.23 9.00 -24.82
CA ILE A 156 4.80 9.05 -25.18
C ILE A 156 4.53 10.21 -26.14
N SER A 157 5.07 11.40 -25.85
CA SER A 157 4.89 12.60 -26.66
C SER A 157 5.45 12.44 -28.08
N VAL A 158 6.68 11.92 -28.20
CA VAL A 158 7.31 11.66 -29.51
C VAL A 158 6.53 10.61 -30.31
N SER A 159 6.12 9.52 -29.65
CA SER A 159 5.33 8.45 -30.29
C SER A 159 4.01 8.99 -30.85
N TYR A 160 3.31 9.82 -30.08
CA TYR A 160 2.07 10.46 -30.51
C TYR A 160 2.26 11.42 -31.70
N LEU A 161 3.32 12.25 -31.69
CA LEU A 161 3.62 13.16 -32.79
C LEU A 161 3.95 12.43 -34.10
N LEU A 162 4.73 11.34 -34.02
CA LEU A 162 5.04 10.50 -35.18
C LEU A 162 3.79 9.81 -35.74
N TYR A 163 2.91 9.32 -34.86
CA TYR A 163 1.62 8.74 -35.24
C TYR A 163 0.73 9.77 -35.96
N ARG A 164 0.63 11.00 -35.44
CA ARG A 164 -0.13 12.09 -36.06
C ARG A 164 0.44 12.50 -37.42
N ARG A 165 1.77 12.53 -37.57
CA ARG A 165 2.44 12.83 -38.84
C ARG A 165 2.16 11.75 -39.89
N LYS A 166 2.18 10.46 -39.52
CA LYS A 166 1.81 9.38 -40.44
C LYS A 166 0.35 9.48 -40.90
N ARG A 167 -0.59 9.81 -40.00
CA ARG A 167 -2.00 10.01 -40.38
C ARG A 167 -2.19 11.21 -41.31
N THR A 168 -1.58 12.35 -41.01
CA THR A 168 -1.70 13.53 -41.91
C THR A 168 -1.13 13.27 -43.31
N VAL A 169 -0.08 12.47 -43.44
CA VAL A 169 0.46 12.06 -44.75
C VAL A 169 -0.45 11.06 -45.48
N ILE A 170 -1.13 10.15 -44.76
CA ILE A 170 -2.02 9.15 -45.38
C ILE A 170 -3.37 9.77 -45.81
N TYR A 171 -3.86 10.83 -45.15
CA TYR A 171 -5.10 11.50 -45.55
C TYR A 171 -4.92 12.70 -46.50
N ALA A 172 -3.69 13.20 -46.69
CA ALA A 172 -3.39 14.27 -47.64
C ALA A 172 -3.28 13.91 -49.15
N PRO A 173 -3.22 12.64 -49.64
CA PRO A 173 -3.10 12.41 -51.08
C PRO A 173 -4.43 12.49 -51.85
N GLN A 174 -5.58 12.62 -51.18
CA GLN A 174 -6.89 12.51 -51.85
C GLN A 174 -7.55 13.85 -52.20
N ALA A 175 -6.94 14.99 -51.87
CA ALA A 175 -7.56 16.31 -52.07
C ALA A 175 -7.16 17.04 -53.37
N LYS A 176 -6.53 16.38 -54.37
CA LYS A 176 -6.01 17.08 -55.57
C LYS A 176 -6.54 16.60 -56.92
N HIS A 177 -7.61 15.79 -56.99
CA HIS A 177 -8.15 15.33 -58.28
C HIS A 177 -9.63 15.61 -58.54
N ALA A 178 -10.23 16.60 -57.87
CA ALA A 178 -11.61 17.00 -58.12
C ALA A 178 -11.74 18.44 -58.63
N ILE A 179 -11.02 18.81 -59.70
CA ILE A 179 -11.38 19.96 -60.53
C ILE A 179 -10.90 19.71 -61.97
N ASN A 180 -11.86 19.45 -62.87
CA ASN A 180 -11.84 19.54 -64.34
C ASN A 180 -12.47 18.30 -64.99
N CYS A 181 -13.78 18.41 -65.26
CA CYS A 181 -14.48 18.11 -66.52
C CYS A 181 -15.97 18.36 -66.28
#